data_AF-A0A522SJQ4-F1
#
_entry.id   AF-A0A522SJQ4-F1
#
_cell.length_a   1.000
_cell.length_b   1.000
_cell.length_c   1.000
_cell.angle_alpha   90.00
_cell.angle_beta   90.00
_cell.angle_gamma   90.00
#
_symmetry.space_group_name_H-M   'P 1'
#
loop_
_entity.id
_entity.type
_entity.pdbx_description
1 polymer ?
#
loop_
_entity_poly.entity_id
_entity_poly.type
_entity_poly.pdbx_seq_one_letter_code
_entity_poly.pdbx_strand_id
1 'polypeptide(L)'
;LEGPEKGVLTVARKGDFDITDGAFLPNGDLLLLERSFSFMRGLAMELRRIKADTIRPDKVANGPVLLQANMAYQIDNMEGLDVWRRADGALIVSLVSDDNQSFLQRNLYLEFRLDE
;
A
#
# COMPACT_ATOMS: atom_id res chain seq x y z
N LEU A 1 -10.52 7.61 -12.53
CA LEU A 1 -10.07 7.91 -13.91
C LEU A 1 -11.10 8.73 -14.68
N GLU A 2 -12.39 8.59 -14.38
CA GLU A 2 -13.48 9.42 -14.92
C GLU A 2 -14.03 10.31 -13.81
N GLY A 3 -13.73 11.60 -13.87
CA GLY A 3 -14.11 12.59 -12.86
C GLY A 3 -13.69 13.98 -13.33
N PRO A 4 -14.25 15.05 -12.74
CA PRO A 4 -13.99 16.43 -13.19
C PRO A 4 -12.50 16.82 -13.05
N GLU A 5 -11.79 16.24 -12.08
CA GLU A 5 -10.36 16.47 -11.82
C GLU A 5 -9.46 15.32 -12.34
N LYS A 6 -9.85 14.66 -13.44
CA LYS A 6 -9.01 13.64 -14.07
C LYS A 6 -7.64 14.22 -14.46
N GLY A 7 -6.58 13.42 -14.27
CA GLY A 7 -5.22 13.82 -14.59
C GLY A 7 -4.20 12.76 -14.20
N VAL A 8 -2.92 13.08 -14.34
CA VAL A 8 -1.82 12.22 -13.89
C VAL A 8 -1.68 12.34 -12.38
N LEU A 9 -1.79 11.22 -11.67
CA LEU A 9 -1.41 11.13 -10.26
C LEU A 9 0.11 11.12 -10.16
N THR A 10 0.68 12.16 -9.56
CA THR A 10 2.11 12.19 -9.22
C THR A 10 2.27 11.99 -7.72
N VAL A 11 3.12 11.06 -7.30
CA VAL A 11 3.35 10.74 -5.88
C VAL A 11 4.81 11.04 -5.54
N ALA A 12 5.04 11.65 -4.37
CA ALA A 12 6.39 11.87 -3.87
C ALA A 12 7.08 10.52 -3.59
N ARG A 13 8.23 10.27 -4.21
CA ARG A 13 9.10 9.14 -3.88
C ARG A 13 9.66 9.28 -2.46
N LYS A 14 9.74 8.18 -1.72
CA LYS A 14 10.40 8.09 -0.40
C LYS A 14 11.42 6.96 -0.40
N GLY A 15 12.70 7.31 -0.28
CA GLY A 15 13.79 6.33 -0.28
C GLY A 15 13.76 5.44 -1.52
N ASP A 16 13.92 4.14 -1.30
CA ASP A 16 14.01 3.11 -2.34
C ASP A 16 12.67 2.38 -2.58
N PHE A 17 11.55 2.93 -2.10
CA PHE A 17 10.23 2.32 -2.25
C PHE A 17 9.59 2.70 -3.59
N ASP A 18 9.05 1.70 -4.29
CA ASP A 18 8.23 1.82 -5.48
C ASP A 18 6.78 1.39 -5.17
N ILE A 19 5.81 2.07 -5.77
CA ILE A 19 4.37 1.79 -5.59
C ILE A 19 4.03 0.47 -6.30
N THR A 20 3.32 -0.42 -5.61
CA THR A 20 2.83 -1.69 -6.17
C THR A 20 1.32 -1.69 -6.35
N ASP A 21 0.57 -1.14 -5.40
CA ASP A 21 -0.89 -1.11 -5.46
C ASP A 21 -1.47 0.04 -4.62
N GLY A 22 -2.77 0.29 -4.76
CA GLY A 22 -3.48 1.31 -4.00
C GLY A 22 -4.98 1.05 -3.91
N ALA A 23 -5.54 1.29 -2.73
CA ALA A 23 -6.98 1.14 -2.47
C ALA A 23 -7.55 2.38 -1.79
N PHE A 24 -8.77 2.77 -2.17
CA PHE A 24 -9.46 3.88 -1.54
C PHE A 24 -10.10 3.43 -0.21
N LEU A 25 -9.86 4.20 0.84
CA LEU A 25 -10.57 4.11 2.09
C LEU A 25 -12.00 4.65 1.92
N PRO A 26 -12.97 4.26 2.78
CA PRO A 26 -14.36 4.73 2.68
C PRO A 26 -14.53 6.24 2.77
N ASN A 27 -13.57 6.96 3.36
CA ASN A 27 -13.56 8.41 3.44
C ASN A 27 -12.94 9.10 2.19
N GLY A 28 -12.54 8.32 1.18
CA GLY A 28 -11.93 8.79 -0.06
C GLY A 28 -10.41 8.93 -0.03
N ASP A 29 -9.76 8.75 1.12
CA ASP A 29 -8.30 8.76 1.18
C ASP A 29 -7.73 7.56 0.43
N LEU A 30 -6.56 7.74 -0.19
CA LEU A 30 -5.87 6.65 -0.89
C LEU A 30 -4.85 6.01 0.03
N LEU A 31 -4.97 4.71 0.25
CA LEU A 31 -3.93 3.90 0.86
C LEU A 31 -3.04 3.35 -0.25
N LEU A 32 -1.74 3.63 -0.19
CA LEU A 32 -0.74 3.11 -1.12
C LEU A 32 0.04 1.99 -0.46
N LEU A 33 0.23 0.89 -1.18
CA LEU A 33 1.22 -0.13 -0.88
C LEU A 33 2.47 0.16 -1.71
N GLU A 34 3.61 0.22 -1.02
CA GLU A 34 4.91 0.47 -1.64
C GLU A 34 5.89 -0.59 -1.17
N ARG A 35 6.79 -1.04 -2.05
CA ARG A 35 7.82 -2.06 -1.74
C ARG A 35 9.21 -1.60 -2.13
N SER A 36 10.20 -2.12 -1.43
CA SER A 36 11.61 -2.02 -1.82
C SER A 36 12.27 -3.39 -1.73
N PHE A 37 13.25 -3.62 -2.60
CA PHE A 37 14.05 -4.84 -2.59
C PHE A 37 15.53 -4.50 -2.83
N SER A 38 16.40 -5.12 -2.04
CA SER A 38 17.82 -5.18 -2.37
C SER A 38 18.43 -6.51 -1.90
N PHE A 39 19.48 -6.98 -2.58
CA PHE A 39 20.17 -8.19 -2.18
C PHE A 39 20.73 -8.15 -0.74
N MET A 40 21.10 -6.96 -0.25
CA MET A 40 21.67 -6.82 1.10
C MET A 40 20.61 -6.67 2.21
N ARG A 41 19.50 -6.00 1.94
CA ARG A 41 18.46 -5.70 2.95
C ARG A 41 17.23 -6.61 2.87
N GLY A 42 17.09 -7.37 1.79
CA GLY A 42 15.88 -8.16 1.51
C GLY A 42 14.70 -7.29 1.08
N LEU A 43 13.49 -7.81 1.29
CA LEU A 43 12.23 -7.11 1.03
C LEU A 43 11.84 -6.21 2.20
N ALA A 44 11.24 -5.08 1.85
CA ALA A 44 10.50 -4.24 2.76
C ALA A 44 9.26 -3.68 2.06
N MET A 45 8.24 -3.36 2.86
CA MET A 45 7.02 -2.70 2.40
C MET A 45 6.63 -1.56 3.33
N GLU A 46 5.90 -0.59 2.80
CA GLU A 46 5.20 0.41 3.60
C GLU A 46 3.77 0.64 3.10
N LEU A 47 2.88 0.99 4.04
CA LEU A 47 1.55 1.51 3.75
C LEU A 47 1.53 3.00 4.02
N ARG A 48 1.19 3.80 3.01
CA ARG A 48 1.12 5.26 3.11
C ARG A 48 -0.29 5.75 2.84
N ARG A 49 -0.80 6.61 3.72
CA ARG A 49 -2.13 7.22 3.55
C ARG A 49 -1.99 8.60 2.93
N ILE A 50 -2.60 8.79 1.77
CA ILE A 50 -2.69 10.05 1.05
C ILE A 50 -4.09 10.62 1.26
N LYS A 51 -4.18 11.88 1.70
CA LYS A 51 -5.48 12.53 1.90
C LYS A 51 -6.15 12.83 0.57
N ALA A 52 -7.43 12.53 0.46
CA ALA A 52 -8.20 12.69 -0.78
C ALA A 52 -8.10 14.11 -1.35
N ASP A 53 -8.20 15.12 -0.49
CA ASP A 53 -8.16 16.54 -0.83
C ASP A 53 -6.78 17.04 -1.32
N THR A 54 -5.73 16.23 -1.18
CA THR A 54 -4.39 16.51 -1.71
C THR A 54 -4.14 15.89 -3.09
N ILE A 55 -5.01 14.97 -3.53
CA ILE A 55 -4.91 14.31 -4.83
C ILE A 55 -5.54 15.22 -5.89
N ARG A 56 -4.70 15.93 -6.64
CA ARG A 56 -5.11 16.87 -7.69
C ARG A 56 -4.17 16.83 -8.89
N PRO A 57 -4.66 17.20 -10.10
CA PRO A 57 -3.80 17.44 -11.24
C PRO A 57 -2.67 18.42 -10.90
N ASP A 58 -1.48 18.19 -11.47
CA ASP A 58 -0.28 19.02 -11.32
C ASP A 58 0.21 19.20 -9.86
N LYS A 59 -0.23 18.34 -8.95
CA LYS A 59 0.25 18.26 -7.57
C LYS A 59 0.96 16.93 -7.31
N VAL A 60 1.93 16.99 -6.40
CA VAL A 60 2.64 15.81 -5.90
C VAL A 60 1.97 15.36 -4.61
N ALA A 61 1.28 14.23 -4.68
CA ALA A 61 0.65 13.58 -3.54
C ALA A 61 1.70 13.06 -2.55
N ASN A 62 1.44 13.24 -1.26
CA ASN A 62 2.28 12.71 -0.19
C ASN A 62 1.45 12.53 1.10
N GLY A 63 1.99 11.77 2.05
CA GLY A 63 1.30 11.50 3.30
C GLY A 63 2.15 10.72 4.31
N PRO A 64 1.60 10.51 5.52
CA PRO A 64 2.25 9.72 6.57
C PRO A 64 2.30 8.24 6.20
N VAL A 65 3.39 7.58 6.63
CA VAL A 65 3.49 6.12 6.63
C VAL A 65 2.72 5.60 7.85
N LEU A 66 1.80 4.68 7.62
CA LEU A 66 1.00 4.03 8.67
C LEU A 66 1.66 2.75 9.19
N LEU A 67 2.30 2.00 8.28
CA LEU A 67 2.99 0.76 8.59
C LEU A 67 4.26 0.68 7.74
N GLN A 68 5.36 0.27 8.35
CA GLN A 68 6.57 -0.12 7.64
C GLN A 68 7.06 -1.46 8.19
N ALA A 69 7.31 -2.41 7.30
CA ALA A 69 7.72 -3.75 7.64
C ALA A 69 8.86 -4.23 6.73
N ASN A 70 9.68 -5.11 7.25
CA ASN A 70 10.80 -5.76 6.56
C ASN A 70 10.81 -7.27 6.88
N MET A 71 11.84 -7.99 6.46
CA MET A 71 11.99 -9.43 6.69
C MET A 71 11.97 -9.89 8.17
N ALA A 72 12.12 -8.97 9.15
CA ALA A 72 11.93 -9.31 10.57
C ALA A 72 10.45 -9.50 10.93
N TYR A 73 9.54 -8.99 10.09
CA TYR A 73 8.11 -9.20 10.14
C TYR A 73 7.71 -10.30 9.16
N GLN A 74 6.56 -10.91 9.37
CA GLN A 74 6.04 -11.99 8.54
C GLN A 74 5.45 -11.44 7.22
N ILE A 75 6.25 -10.73 6.43
CA ILE A 75 5.92 -10.21 5.10
C ILE A 75 6.66 -10.99 4.02
N ASP A 76 6.29 -10.74 2.76
CA ASP A 76 6.97 -11.21 1.55
C ASP A 76 6.82 -10.16 0.43
N ASN A 77 6.90 -10.54 -0.84
CA ASN A 77 6.66 -9.65 -1.99
C ASN A 77 5.18 -9.22 -2.07
N MET A 78 4.74 -8.36 -1.16
CA MET A 78 3.37 -7.87 -1.10
C MET A 78 3.08 -6.98 -2.31
N GLU A 79 2.12 -7.39 -3.13
CA GLU A 79 1.77 -6.68 -4.37
C GLU A 79 0.29 -6.41 -4.53
N GLY A 80 -0.59 -7.11 -3.81
CA GLY A 80 -2.01 -6.79 -3.81
C GLY A 80 -2.45 -6.14 -2.51
N LEU A 81 -3.30 -5.13 -2.62
CA LEU A 81 -3.93 -4.41 -1.52
C LEU A 81 -5.44 -4.29 -1.77
N ASP A 82 -6.24 -4.60 -0.76
CA ASP A 82 -7.67 -4.26 -0.78
C ASP A 82 -8.15 -3.75 0.59
N VAL A 83 -9.24 -3.00 0.58
CA VAL A 83 -9.89 -2.45 1.77
C VAL A 83 -11.36 -2.81 1.77
N TRP A 84 -11.79 -3.55 2.78
CA TRP A 84 -13.17 -4.05 2.87
C TRP A 84 -13.71 -4.01 4.29
N ARG A 85 -15.03 -4.09 4.42
CA ARG A 85 -15.71 -4.10 5.72
C ARG A 85 -16.07 -5.53 6.11
N ARG A 86 -15.58 -5.95 7.27
CA ARG A 86 -15.98 -7.23 7.87
C ARG A 86 -17.40 -7.14 8.44
N ALA A 87 -18.02 -8.30 8.67
CA ALA A 87 -19.39 -8.41 9.18
C ALA A 87 -19.64 -7.68 10.52
N ASP A 88 -18.61 -7.48 11.35
CA ASP A 88 -18.67 -6.72 12.60
C ASP A 88 -18.45 -5.21 12.43
N GLY A 89 -18.32 -4.73 11.18
CA GLY A 89 -18.11 -3.33 10.83
C GLY A 89 -16.65 -2.89 10.82
N ALA A 90 -15.71 -3.74 11.25
CA ALA A 90 -14.29 -3.42 11.22
C ALA A 90 -13.80 -3.18 9.79
N LEU A 91 -12.98 -2.14 9.59
CA LEU A 91 -12.33 -1.87 8.32
C LEU A 91 -11.05 -2.69 8.25
N ILE A 92 -10.96 -3.58 7.27
CA ILE A 92 -9.85 -4.50 7.09
C ILE A 92 -9.03 -4.07 5.88
N VAL A 93 -7.72 -4.03 6.07
CA VAL A 93 -6.72 -3.89 5.03
C VAL A 93 -6.15 -5.28 4.77
N SER A 94 -6.41 -5.80 3.58
CA SER A 94 -5.89 -7.09 3.13
C SER A 94 -4.67 -6.87 2.24
N LEU A 95 -3.59 -7.60 2.52
CA LEU A 95 -2.39 -7.64 1.69
C LEU A 95 -2.17 -9.06 1.19
N VAL A 96 -1.84 -9.20 -0.09
CA VAL A 96 -1.48 -10.49 -0.69
C VAL A 96 -0.11 -10.40 -1.36
N SER A 97 0.71 -11.44 -1.16
CA SER A 97 1.97 -11.56 -1.87
C SER A 97 1.74 -12.02 -3.31
N ASP A 98 2.60 -11.59 -4.22
CA ASP A 98 2.60 -12.09 -5.60
C ASP A 98 2.97 -13.59 -5.69
N ASP A 99 2.92 -14.13 -6.93
CA ASP A 99 3.47 -15.43 -7.28
C ASP A 99 4.99 -15.43 -7.04
N ASN A 100 5.34 -15.74 -5.82
CA ASN A 100 6.68 -15.74 -5.30
C ASN A 100 7.49 -16.88 -5.98
N GLN A 101 7.97 -16.65 -7.20
CA GLN A 101 8.58 -17.64 -8.12
C GLN A 101 9.93 -18.21 -7.60
N SER A 102 10.29 -17.94 -6.35
CA SER A 102 11.48 -18.45 -5.66
C SER A 102 11.08 -19.36 -4.49
N PHE A 103 11.83 -20.46 -4.31
CA PHE A 103 11.63 -21.42 -3.21
C PHE A 103 11.77 -20.80 -1.80
N LEU A 104 12.41 -19.63 -1.68
CA LEU A 104 12.62 -18.93 -0.41
C LEU A 104 11.44 -18.04 0.00
N GLN A 105 10.53 -17.75 -0.93
CA GLN A 105 9.42 -16.84 -0.72
C GLN A 105 8.12 -17.61 -0.41
N ARG A 106 7.19 -16.96 0.29
CA ARG A 106 5.95 -17.56 0.79
C ARG A 106 4.74 -16.90 0.17
N ASN A 107 3.71 -17.68 -0.12
CA ASN A 107 2.41 -17.13 -0.49
C ASN A 107 1.70 -16.68 0.80
N LEU A 108 1.61 -15.37 1.01
CA LEU A 108 1.04 -14.76 2.20
C LEU A 108 -0.24 -14.00 1.87
N TYR A 109 -1.20 -14.14 2.78
CA TYR A 109 -2.38 -13.29 2.88
C TYR A 109 -2.43 -12.75 4.32
N LEU A 110 -2.34 -11.44 4.45
CA LEU A 110 -2.31 -10.74 5.74
C LEU A 110 -3.52 -9.82 5.85
N GLU A 111 -4.14 -9.80 7.02
CA GLU A 111 -5.25 -8.90 7.32
C GLU A 111 -4.88 -8.02 8.52
N PHE A 112 -5.07 -6.73 8.36
CA PHE A 112 -4.91 -5.75 9.42
C PHE A 112 -6.24 -5.05 9.64
N ARG A 113 -6.63 -4.90 10.89
CA ARG A 113 -7.70 -3.97 11.24
C ARG A 113 -7.14 -2.54 11.19
N LEU A 114 -7.78 -1.67 10.43
CA LEU A 114 -7.45 -0.24 10.44
C LEU A 114 -8.20 0.43 11.59
N ASP A 115 -7.45 0.82 12.63
CA ASP A 115 -7.95 1.62 13.73
C ASP A 115 -7.70 3.12 13.46
N GLU A 116 -8.55 3.98 14.04
CA GLU A 116 -8.51 5.44 13.90
C GLU A 116 -7.37 6.10 14.71
#